data_AF-A0A9E2ILI7-F1
#
_entry.id   AF-A0A9E2ILI7-F1
#
_cell.length_a   1.000
_cell.length_b   1.000
_cell.length_c   1.000
_cell.angle_alpha   90.00
_cell.angle_beta   90.00
_cell.angle_gamma   90.00
#
_symmetry.space_group_name_H-M   'P 1'
#
loop_
_entity.id
_entity.type
_entity.pdbx_description
1 polymer ?
#
loop_
_entity_poly.entity_id
_entity_poly.type
_entity_poly.pdbx_seq_one_letter_code
_entity_poly.pdbx_strand_id
1 'polypeptide(L)'
;KAFAIVLDGDLSDWGVTPFTQWVPSVAGTSYSVENNYNRQWSDAFNEKWDIEAMYINDCSQYLNFAIVSSNPYTSGWAHESLFLDFSGRTMDQLLVNGDYKYAADLANLPLGLSTKGVYKVNQSKAYKLVNYKNSGKTFPGSIAMTPAMLAQQELLGDYEVFNKYLGVIEPGAYKNTYVLEGRIDKSLFEEDLLCGSTLEAYFARITCLKDWITVRDTLGGNCNNIIPEPTALLLFGPGAFLVSFFRRKRILQVIKS
;
A
#
# COMPACT_ATOMS: atom_id res chain seq x y z
N LYS A 1 6.04 14.17 -0.47
CA LYS A 1 7.26 13.57 -1.09
C LYS A 1 7.19 13.79 -2.61
N ALA A 2 8.30 14.01 -3.31
CA ALA A 2 8.30 14.09 -4.78
C ALA A 2 8.67 12.71 -5.33
N PHE A 3 7.64 11.90 -5.59
CA PHE A 3 7.77 10.58 -6.21
C PHE A 3 6.81 10.55 -7.40
N ALA A 4 7.33 10.20 -8.56
CA ALA A 4 6.57 10.03 -9.78
C ALA A 4 6.97 8.69 -10.36
N ILE A 5 5.96 7.89 -10.69
CA ILE A 5 6.15 6.61 -11.36
C ILE A 5 5.55 6.66 -12.76
N VAL A 6 6.20 5.96 -13.67
CA VAL A 6 5.62 5.53 -14.93
C VAL A 6 5.14 4.10 -14.72
N LEU A 7 3.86 3.84 -14.98
CA LEU A 7 3.31 2.49 -14.87
C LEU A 7 3.71 1.68 -16.11
N ASP A 8 4.80 0.94 -16.04
CA ASP A 8 5.33 0.14 -17.17
C ASP A 8 5.87 -1.24 -16.77
N GLY A 9 5.74 -1.59 -15.48
CA GLY A 9 6.23 -2.80 -14.83
C GLY A 9 7.76 -2.89 -14.75
N ASP A 10 8.48 -1.80 -14.98
CA ASP A 10 9.92 -1.66 -14.74
C ASP A 10 10.15 -1.02 -13.36
N LEU A 11 10.72 -1.78 -12.43
CA LEU A 11 10.94 -1.30 -11.07
C LEU A 11 12.13 -0.32 -10.92
N SER A 12 12.71 0.14 -12.02
CA SER A 12 13.78 1.15 -12.00
C SER A 12 13.32 2.47 -11.37
N ASP A 13 12.05 2.85 -11.50
CA ASP A 13 11.47 4.02 -10.81
C ASP A 13 11.48 3.87 -9.29
N TRP A 14 11.48 2.64 -8.79
CA TRP A 14 11.60 2.30 -7.37
C TRP A 14 13.06 2.10 -6.93
N GLY A 15 13.99 2.06 -7.89
CA GLY A 15 15.38 1.70 -7.66
C GLY A 15 15.55 0.25 -7.24
N VAL A 16 14.73 -0.64 -7.79
CA VAL A 16 14.70 -2.07 -7.46
C VAL A 16 15.02 -2.87 -8.74
N THR A 17 15.73 -3.98 -8.57
CA THR A 17 15.91 -4.97 -9.63
C THR A 17 15.56 -6.33 -9.06
N PRO A 18 14.47 -6.99 -9.51
CA PRO A 18 14.05 -8.28 -8.98
C PRO A 18 15.21 -9.29 -8.91
N PHE A 19 15.25 -10.05 -7.82
CA PHE A 19 16.25 -11.10 -7.53
C PHE A 19 17.71 -10.68 -7.43
N THR A 20 18.01 -9.38 -7.52
CA THR A 20 19.38 -8.85 -7.40
C THR A 20 19.47 -7.71 -6.40
N GLN A 21 18.45 -6.84 -6.35
CA GLN A 21 18.35 -5.73 -5.42
C GLN A 21 16.89 -5.50 -5.04
N TRP A 22 16.51 -5.97 -3.85
CA TRP A 22 15.15 -5.81 -3.32
C TRP A 22 14.96 -4.55 -2.47
N VAL A 23 16.03 -3.87 -2.08
CA VAL A 23 15.95 -2.64 -1.30
C VAL A 23 15.73 -1.46 -2.25
N PRO A 24 14.61 -0.71 -2.13
CA PRO A 24 14.37 0.44 -2.99
C PRO A 24 15.37 1.55 -2.70
N SER A 25 15.93 2.17 -3.74
CA SER A 25 16.82 3.34 -3.57
C SER A 25 16.07 4.65 -3.42
N VAL A 26 14.74 4.64 -3.61
CA VAL A 26 13.89 5.82 -3.49
C VAL A 26 13.55 6.10 -2.03
N ALA A 27 13.86 7.31 -1.58
CA ALA A 27 13.59 7.75 -0.22
C ALA A 27 12.08 7.73 0.09
N GLY A 28 11.72 7.17 1.25
CA GLY A 28 10.34 7.13 1.73
C GLY A 28 9.47 6.04 1.11
N THR A 29 10.06 5.14 0.31
CA THR A 29 9.42 3.89 -0.10
C THR A 29 9.47 2.89 1.05
N SER A 30 8.32 2.45 1.50
CA SER A 30 8.19 1.31 2.40
C SER A 30 8.11 0.02 1.60
N TYR A 31 8.71 -1.04 2.11
CA TYR A 31 8.79 -2.30 1.39
C TYR A 31 8.81 -3.50 2.33
N SER A 32 8.42 -4.64 1.78
CA SER A 32 8.61 -5.95 2.38
C SER A 32 9.07 -6.90 1.29
N VAL A 33 9.95 -7.81 1.67
CA VAL A 33 10.48 -8.86 0.80
C VAL A 33 10.16 -10.15 1.51
N GLU A 34 9.48 -11.05 0.82
CA GLU A 34 9.23 -12.38 1.37
C GLU A 34 10.59 -13.07 1.53
N ASN A 35 10.87 -13.53 2.75
CA ASN A 35 12.16 -14.11 3.10
C ASN A 35 12.00 -15.56 3.59
N ASN A 36 10.88 -16.22 3.26
CA ASN A 36 10.56 -17.60 3.65
C ASN A 36 10.62 -17.85 5.18
N TYR A 37 10.66 -16.83 6.04
CA TYR A 37 10.79 -17.04 7.48
C TYR A 37 9.45 -17.45 8.12
N ASN A 38 9.45 -18.63 8.74
CA ASN A 38 8.48 -19.10 9.74
C ASN A 38 7.03 -19.36 9.29
N ARG A 39 6.74 -19.42 8.00
CA ARG A 39 5.44 -19.96 7.54
C ARG A 39 5.52 -21.47 7.54
N GLN A 40 5.31 -22.11 8.69
CA GLN A 40 5.23 -23.57 8.79
C GLN A 40 4.34 -24.07 7.64
N TRP A 41 4.83 -25.04 6.84
CA TRP A 41 4.39 -25.44 5.49
C TRP A 41 5.15 -24.82 4.29
N SER A 42 6.07 -23.87 4.48
CA SER A 42 6.94 -23.25 3.44
C SER A 42 7.93 -24.21 2.77
N ASP A 43 8.03 -25.45 3.24
CA ASP A 43 9.22 -26.24 3.01
C ASP A 43 9.09 -27.21 1.81
N ALA A 44 10.14 -27.22 0.98
CA ALA A 44 10.51 -28.13 -0.12
C ALA A 44 9.69 -28.12 -1.43
N PHE A 45 8.40 -27.79 -1.43
CA PHE A 45 7.57 -27.76 -2.67
C PHE A 45 6.77 -26.45 -2.85
N ASN A 46 6.96 -25.50 -1.94
CA ASN A 46 6.02 -24.41 -1.65
C ASN A 46 6.31 -23.10 -2.38
N GLU A 47 7.45 -23.04 -3.05
CA GLU A 47 7.90 -21.98 -3.95
C GLU A 47 7.00 -21.77 -5.19
N LYS A 48 6.01 -22.65 -5.43
CA LYS A 48 5.16 -22.59 -6.64
C LYS A 48 4.35 -21.29 -6.73
N TRP A 49 4.08 -20.61 -5.63
CA TRP A 49 3.29 -19.39 -5.60
C TRP A 49 3.95 -18.45 -4.62
N ASP A 50 4.81 -17.57 -5.14
CA ASP A 50 5.56 -16.64 -4.30
C ASP A 50 5.18 -15.20 -4.65
N ILE A 51 5.04 -14.40 -3.60
CA ILE A 51 4.95 -12.96 -3.60
C ILE A 51 6.30 -12.51 -3.09
N GLU A 52 7.20 -12.22 -4.01
CA GLU A 52 8.59 -11.94 -3.71
C GLU A 52 8.76 -10.65 -2.92
N ALA A 53 8.00 -9.61 -3.29
CA ALA A 53 8.11 -8.30 -2.66
C ALA A 53 6.88 -7.44 -2.91
N MET A 54 6.65 -6.49 -2.00
CA MET A 54 5.68 -5.43 -2.15
C MET A 54 6.32 -4.09 -1.75
N TYR A 55 5.99 -3.05 -2.49
CA TYR A 55 6.48 -1.69 -2.32
C TYR A 55 5.29 -0.75 -2.24
N ILE A 56 5.39 0.22 -1.34
CA ILE A 56 4.41 1.29 -1.16
C ILE A 56 5.18 2.61 -1.10
N ASN A 57 4.71 3.61 -1.83
CA ASN A 57 5.14 4.99 -1.67
C ASN A 57 4.00 5.92 -2.03
N ASP A 58 3.98 7.12 -1.48
CA ASP A 58 2.91 8.08 -1.69
C ASP A 58 3.44 9.43 -2.15
N CYS A 59 2.67 10.09 -3.01
CA CYS A 59 2.89 11.47 -3.40
C CYS A 59 1.69 12.34 -2.98
N SER A 60 1.64 13.57 -3.49
CA SER A 60 0.55 14.50 -3.15
C SER A 60 -0.82 14.00 -3.60
N GLN A 61 -0.87 13.26 -4.71
CA GLN A 61 -2.13 12.81 -5.32
C GLN A 61 -2.35 11.30 -5.19
N TYR A 62 -1.29 10.50 -5.35
CA TYR A 62 -1.45 9.06 -5.49
C TYR A 62 -0.81 8.28 -4.34
N LEU A 63 -1.47 7.19 -3.96
CA LEU A 63 -0.85 6.05 -3.30
C LEU A 63 -0.34 5.11 -4.40
N ASN A 64 0.96 4.92 -4.47
CA ASN A 64 1.60 4.07 -5.45
C ASN A 64 1.99 2.73 -4.81
N PHE A 65 1.89 1.66 -5.58
CA PHE A 65 2.31 0.34 -5.14
C PHE A 65 2.99 -0.43 -6.27
N ALA A 66 3.86 -1.35 -5.89
CA ALA A 66 4.36 -2.38 -6.79
C ALA A 66 4.40 -3.72 -6.08
N ILE A 67 4.09 -4.80 -6.81
CA ILE A 67 4.09 -6.18 -6.30
C ILE A 67 4.87 -7.04 -7.29
N VAL A 68 5.86 -7.78 -6.77
CA VAL A 68 6.61 -8.76 -7.54
C VAL A 68 6.13 -10.13 -7.13
N SER A 69 5.85 -10.97 -8.10
CA SER A 69 5.44 -12.35 -7.84
C SER A 69 6.14 -13.33 -8.77
N SER A 70 6.40 -14.53 -8.28
CA SER A 70 6.91 -15.65 -9.05
C SER A 70 5.94 -16.83 -8.97
N ASN A 71 5.61 -17.43 -10.12
CA ASN A 71 4.71 -18.56 -10.17
C ASN A 71 4.86 -19.35 -11.49
N PRO A 72 4.40 -20.61 -11.61
CA PRO A 72 4.57 -21.39 -12.84
C PRO A 72 3.51 -21.12 -13.91
N TYR A 73 2.48 -20.29 -13.66
CA TYR A 73 1.48 -20.00 -14.69
C TYR A 73 2.03 -18.99 -15.70
N THR A 74 1.70 -19.22 -16.97
CA THR A 74 2.00 -18.30 -18.09
C THR A 74 0.80 -17.43 -18.45
N SER A 75 -0.39 -17.79 -17.97
CA SER A 75 -1.67 -17.17 -18.34
C SER A 75 -1.97 -15.83 -17.65
N GLY A 76 -1.08 -15.36 -16.78
CA GLY A 76 -1.19 -14.06 -16.12
C GLY A 76 -1.41 -14.13 -14.62
N TRP A 77 -1.77 -12.98 -14.06
CA TRP A 77 -1.96 -12.77 -12.63
C TRP A 77 -3.20 -13.52 -12.13
N ALA A 78 -3.13 -14.14 -10.96
CA ALA A 78 -4.25 -14.91 -10.41
C ALA A 78 -5.28 -13.97 -9.75
N HIS A 79 -6.46 -14.51 -9.40
CA HIS A 79 -7.50 -13.72 -8.74
C HIS A 79 -7.03 -13.29 -7.34
N GLU A 80 -6.66 -12.03 -7.19
CA GLU A 80 -6.15 -11.47 -5.93
C GLU A 80 -6.77 -10.09 -5.64
N SER A 81 -6.64 -9.65 -4.39
CA SER A 81 -7.02 -8.30 -3.97
C SER A 81 -5.94 -7.72 -3.08
N LEU A 82 -5.68 -6.43 -3.26
CA LEU A 82 -4.85 -5.63 -2.36
C LEU A 82 -5.77 -4.97 -1.34
N PHE A 83 -5.58 -5.27 -0.07
CA PHE A 83 -6.32 -4.67 1.03
C PHE A 83 -5.52 -3.52 1.64
N LEU A 84 -6.22 -2.44 1.99
CA LEU A 84 -5.63 -1.22 2.54
C LEU A 84 -6.37 -0.85 3.83
N ASP A 85 -5.63 -0.60 4.91
CA ASP A 85 -6.15 -0.13 6.19
C ASP A 85 -5.33 1.07 6.70
N PHE A 86 -6.03 2.11 7.16
CA PHE A 86 -5.42 3.35 7.64
C PHE A 86 -5.58 3.53 9.17
N SER A 87 -6.04 2.51 9.89
CA SER A 87 -6.35 2.55 11.32
C SER A 87 -5.13 2.36 12.23
N GLY A 88 -3.96 2.04 11.66
CA GLY A 88 -2.73 1.71 12.40
C GLY A 88 -2.71 0.29 12.98
N ARG A 89 -3.79 -0.49 12.80
CA ARG A 89 -3.82 -1.92 13.14
C ARG A 89 -2.90 -2.71 12.21
N THR A 90 -2.27 -3.74 12.73
CA THR A 90 -1.50 -4.71 11.94
C THR A 90 -2.46 -5.65 11.22
N MET A 91 -2.01 -6.24 10.11
CA MET A 91 -2.91 -7.14 9.37
C MET A 91 -3.35 -8.36 10.18
N ASP A 92 -2.49 -8.89 11.05
CA ASP A 92 -2.86 -9.97 11.98
C ASP A 92 -4.06 -9.60 12.87
N GLN A 93 -4.15 -8.33 13.28
CA GLN A 93 -5.29 -7.83 14.07
C GLN A 93 -6.56 -7.69 13.22
N LEU A 94 -6.41 -7.34 11.94
CA LEU A 94 -7.51 -7.13 10.99
C LEU A 94 -8.10 -8.46 10.51
N LEU A 95 -7.25 -9.45 10.25
CA LEU A 95 -7.62 -10.78 9.80
C LEU A 95 -8.50 -11.54 10.79
N VAL A 96 -8.24 -11.37 12.09
CA VAL A 96 -9.02 -12.04 13.13
C VAL A 96 -10.47 -11.55 13.13
N ASN A 97 -10.71 -10.29 12.80
CA ASN A 97 -12.02 -9.65 12.89
C ASN A 97 -12.71 -9.49 11.52
N GLY A 98 -11.96 -9.53 10.41
CA GLY A 98 -12.49 -9.26 9.08
C GLY A 98 -12.84 -7.79 8.83
N ASP A 99 -12.16 -6.88 9.50
CA ASP A 99 -12.47 -5.44 9.50
C ASP A 99 -11.61 -4.65 8.49
N TYR A 100 -11.51 -5.13 7.26
CA TYR A 100 -10.85 -4.35 6.20
C TYR A 100 -11.75 -3.20 5.80
N LYS A 101 -11.14 -2.03 5.58
CA LYS A 101 -11.89 -0.83 5.16
C LYS A 101 -11.90 -0.62 3.66
N TYR A 102 -10.81 -0.95 2.98
CA TYR A 102 -10.64 -0.74 1.55
C TYR A 102 -9.99 -1.93 0.86
N ALA A 103 -10.30 -2.10 -0.43
CA ALA A 103 -9.62 -3.05 -1.29
C ALA A 103 -9.54 -2.57 -2.74
N ALA A 104 -8.45 -2.89 -3.41
CA ALA A 104 -8.29 -2.77 -4.86
C ALA A 104 -8.40 -4.16 -5.49
N ASP A 105 -9.29 -4.31 -6.48
CA ASP A 105 -9.52 -5.57 -7.18
C ASP A 105 -8.43 -5.81 -8.23
N LEU A 106 -7.57 -6.81 -7.99
CA LEU A 106 -6.49 -7.21 -8.88
C LEU A 106 -6.86 -8.48 -9.67
N ALA A 107 -8.15 -8.85 -9.71
CA ALA A 107 -8.61 -10.02 -10.44
C ALA A 107 -8.59 -9.80 -11.96
N ASN A 108 -8.15 -10.85 -12.67
CA ASN A 108 -8.15 -10.91 -14.13
C ASN A 108 -7.48 -9.69 -14.76
N LEU A 109 -6.27 -9.36 -14.29
CA LEU A 109 -5.47 -8.28 -14.87
C LEU A 109 -4.83 -8.75 -16.18
N PRO A 110 -5.19 -8.18 -17.34
CA PRO A 110 -4.48 -8.46 -18.58
C PRO A 110 -3.04 -7.92 -18.50
N LEU A 111 -2.15 -8.43 -19.33
CA LEU A 111 -0.83 -7.80 -19.50
C LEU A 111 -0.98 -6.41 -20.10
N GLY A 112 -0.15 -5.47 -19.65
CA GLY A 112 -0.19 -4.06 -20.02
C GLY A 112 -0.99 -3.20 -19.03
N LEU A 113 -1.29 -1.97 -19.46
CA LEU A 113 -2.02 -0.99 -18.66
C LEU A 113 -3.51 -1.32 -18.64
N SER A 114 -4.12 -1.23 -17.46
CA SER A 114 -5.54 -1.40 -17.25
C SER A 114 -6.06 -0.48 -16.14
N THR A 115 -7.37 -0.32 -16.10
CA THR A 115 -8.09 0.44 -15.08
C THR A 115 -9.07 -0.49 -14.38
N LYS A 116 -9.14 -0.43 -13.05
CA LYS A 116 -9.92 -1.36 -12.21
C LYS A 116 -10.50 -0.62 -11.00
N GLY A 117 -11.46 -1.24 -10.32
CA GLY A 117 -12.18 -0.63 -9.21
C GLY A 117 -11.43 -0.68 -7.87
N VAL A 118 -11.59 0.40 -7.11
CA VAL A 118 -11.29 0.51 -5.67
C VAL A 118 -12.60 0.51 -4.91
N TYR A 119 -12.67 -0.28 -3.84
CA TYR A 119 -13.90 -0.55 -3.11
C TYR A 119 -13.77 -0.22 -1.63
N LYS A 120 -14.81 0.39 -1.05
CA LYS A 120 -15.04 0.38 0.39
C LYS A 120 -15.61 -0.98 0.78
N VAL A 121 -14.95 -1.63 1.73
CA VAL A 121 -15.32 -2.96 2.20
C VAL A 121 -16.28 -2.78 3.38
N ASN A 122 -17.54 -3.16 3.16
CA ASN A 122 -18.58 -3.04 4.19
C ASN A 122 -18.65 -4.28 5.08
N GLN A 123 -18.28 -5.44 4.53
CA GLN A 123 -17.98 -6.66 5.26
C GLN A 123 -16.85 -7.38 4.53
N SER A 124 -15.91 -7.96 5.26
CA SER A 124 -15.10 -9.02 4.67
C SER A 124 -15.55 -10.35 5.25
N LYS A 125 -15.61 -11.38 4.41
CA LYS A 125 -15.52 -12.73 4.94
C LYS A 125 -14.04 -12.98 5.16
N ALA A 126 -13.54 -12.61 6.35
CA ALA A 126 -12.31 -13.20 6.85
C ALA A 126 -12.59 -14.68 7.11
N TYR A 127 -12.05 -15.53 6.25
CA TYR A 127 -12.13 -16.96 6.48
C TYR A 127 -11.26 -17.28 7.71
N LYS A 128 -11.93 -17.90 8.69
CA LYS A 128 -11.42 -18.21 10.02
C LYS A 128 -10.13 -19.05 9.95
N LEU A 129 -9.19 -18.77 10.86
CA LEU A 129 -8.09 -19.66 11.25
C LEU A 129 -8.56 -21.12 11.29
N VAL A 130 -8.20 -21.92 10.28
CA VAL A 130 -8.46 -23.35 10.29
C VAL A 130 -7.27 -24.03 10.91
N ASN A 131 -7.42 -24.49 12.15
CA ASN A 131 -6.50 -25.47 12.72
C ASN A 131 -6.57 -26.73 11.85
N TYR A 132 -5.61 -26.93 10.95
CA TYR A 132 -5.51 -28.15 10.17
C TYR A 132 -5.15 -29.31 11.11
N LYS A 133 -6.15 -30.12 11.50
CA LYS A 133 -5.90 -31.46 12.04
C LYS A 133 -5.74 -32.41 10.86
N ASN A 134 -4.51 -32.63 10.44
CA ASN A 134 -4.21 -33.75 9.54
C ASN A 134 -3.65 -34.91 10.37
N SER A 135 -4.20 -36.12 10.23
CA SER A 135 -3.70 -37.38 10.83
C SER A 135 -3.66 -37.52 12.37
N GLY A 136 -4.52 -36.83 13.13
CA GLY A 136 -4.59 -37.01 14.59
C GLY A 136 -3.46 -36.32 15.38
N LYS A 137 -2.54 -35.63 14.70
CA LYS A 137 -1.62 -34.70 15.33
C LYS A 137 -2.25 -33.31 15.36
N THR A 138 -2.41 -32.75 16.56
CA THR A 138 -2.73 -31.34 16.73
C THR A 138 -1.42 -30.59 16.57
N PHE A 139 -1.28 -29.79 15.53
CA PHE A 139 -0.12 -28.93 15.34
C PHE A 139 -0.45 -27.55 15.92
N PRO A 140 0.01 -27.21 17.13
CA PRO A 140 -0.18 -25.87 17.67
C PRO A 140 0.60 -24.88 16.80
N GLY A 141 -0.08 -23.91 16.19
CA GLY A 141 0.55 -22.75 15.53
C GLY A 141 0.41 -22.64 14.02
N SER A 142 -0.31 -23.52 13.33
CA SER A 142 -0.52 -23.39 11.88
C SER A 142 -1.58 -22.32 11.57
N ILE A 143 -1.14 -21.08 11.31
CA ILE A 143 -2.01 -20.03 10.79
C ILE A 143 -2.13 -20.23 9.27
N ALA A 144 -3.14 -20.98 8.83
CA ALA A 144 -3.57 -20.89 7.44
C ALA A 144 -4.37 -19.58 7.30
N MET A 145 -3.72 -18.52 6.82
CA MET A 145 -4.37 -17.26 6.51
C MET A 145 -5.13 -17.45 5.21
N THR A 146 -6.41 -17.77 5.34
CA THR A 146 -7.29 -17.77 4.19
C THR A 146 -7.53 -16.32 3.74
N PRO A 147 -7.34 -16.02 2.45
CA PRO A 147 -7.50 -14.68 1.91
C PRO A 147 -8.93 -14.19 2.16
N ALA A 148 -9.05 -12.91 2.48
CA ALA A 148 -10.33 -12.25 2.49
C ALA A 148 -10.89 -12.24 1.06
N MET A 149 -12.15 -12.66 0.92
CA MET A 149 -12.91 -12.42 -0.29
C MET A 149 -13.82 -11.22 -0.04
N LEU A 150 -13.88 -10.33 -1.01
CA LEU A 150 -14.69 -9.12 -0.94
C LEU A 150 -16.18 -9.50 -0.93
N ALA A 151 -16.87 -9.26 0.19
CA ALA A 151 -18.30 -9.57 0.34
C ALA A 151 -19.06 -8.28 0.64
N GLN A 152 -19.77 -7.74 -0.35
CA GLN A 152 -20.42 -6.41 -0.32
C GLN A 152 -19.42 -5.25 -0.44
N GLN A 153 -19.56 -4.50 -1.53
CA GLN A 153 -18.62 -3.46 -1.92
C GLN A 153 -19.39 -2.22 -2.35
N GLU A 154 -18.90 -1.06 -1.94
CA GLU A 154 -19.23 0.22 -2.57
C GLU A 154 -18.04 0.61 -3.45
N LEU A 155 -18.26 0.79 -4.75
CA LEU A 155 -17.23 1.28 -5.67
C LEU A 155 -16.96 2.75 -5.32
N LEU A 156 -15.73 3.08 -4.97
CA LEU A 156 -15.29 4.44 -4.68
C LEU A 156 -14.80 5.16 -5.93
N GLY A 157 -14.17 4.41 -6.83
CA GLY A 157 -13.59 4.92 -8.06
C GLY A 157 -12.65 3.91 -8.66
N ASP A 158 -11.85 4.37 -9.61
CA ASP A 158 -10.92 3.52 -10.34
C ASP A 158 -9.47 3.81 -9.96
N TYR A 159 -8.61 2.81 -10.15
CA TYR A 159 -7.16 2.92 -10.08
C TYR A 159 -6.52 2.45 -11.39
N GLU A 160 -5.31 2.90 -11.65
CA GLU A 160 -4.51 2.48 -12.80
C GLU A 160 -3.48 1.44 -12.39
N VAL A 161 -3.32 0.40 -13.20
CA VAL A 161 -2.38 -0.69 -12.93
C VAL A 161 -1.80 -1.25 -14.22
N PHE A 162 -0.50 -1.49 -14.20
CA PHE A 162 0.25 -2.12 -15.25
C PHE A 162 0.72 -3.50 -14.79
N ASN A 163 0.44 -4.51 -15.61
CA ASN A 163 0.89 -5.88 -15.37
C ASN A 163 1.91 -6.30 -16.42
N LYS A 164 3.13 -6.61 -15.99
CA LYS A 164 4.24 -7.02 -16.86
C LYS A 164 4.68 -8.44 -16.55
N TYR A 165 4.88 -9.22 -17.61
CA TYR A 165 5.54 -10.52 -17.53
C TYR A 165 7.03 -10.35 -17.84
N LEU A 166 7.89 -10.77 -16.91
CA LEU A 166 9.34 -10.66 -17.04
C LEU A 166 10.03 -11.94 -17.54
N GLY A 167 9.29 -13.04 -17.70
CA GLY A 167 9.89 -14.33 -18.01
C GLY A 167 10.36 -15.08 -16.76
N VAL A 168 11.22 -16.07 -16.98
CA VAL A 168 11.85 -16.86 -15.91
C VAL A 168 13.16 -16.20 -15.53
N ILE A 169 13.13 -15.34 -14.50
CA ILE A 169 14.31 -14.58 -14.05
C ILE A 169 14.73 -14.89 -12.61
N GLU A 170 13.92 -15.65 -11.86
CA GLU A 170 14.28 -16.14 -10.52
C GLU A 170 15.42 -17.18 -10.62
N PRO A 171 16.58 -16.95 -9.98
CA PRO A 171 17.71 -17.88 -10.07
C PRO A 171 17.38 -19.24 -9.46
N GLY A 172 17.55 -20.32 -10.23
CA GLY A 172 17.36 -21.69 -9.75
C GLY A 172 15.90 -22.17 -9.71
N ALA A 173 14.95 -21.29 -10.01
CA ALA A 173 13.53 -21.59 -10.07
C ALA A 173 13.01 -21.45 -11.51
N TYR A 174 12.33 -22.47 -12.01
CA TYR A 174 11.67 -22.44 -13.33
C TYR A 174 10.31 -21.73 -13.25
N LYS A 175 10.27 -20.51 -12.71
CA LYS A 175 9.04 -19.78 -12.44
C LYS A 175 8.96 -18.48 -13.22
N ASN A 176 7.76 -18.18 -13.69
CA ASN A 176 7.42 -16.94 -14.37
C ASN A 176 7.31 -15.82 -13.36
N THR A 177 8.07 -14.75 -13.58
CA THR A 177 8.01 -13.54 -12.77
C THR A 177 7.06 -12.53 -13.39
N TYR A 178 6.22 -11.95 -12.56
CA TYR A 178 5.31 -10.87 -12.92
C TYR A 178 5.53 -9.67 -12.01
N VAL A 179 5.36 -8.48 -12.56
CA VAL A 179 5.37 -7.22 -11.83
C VAL A 179 4.03 -6.53 -12.05
N LEU A 180 3.34 -6.23 -10.96
CA LEU A 180 2.26 -5.25 -10.95
C LEU A 180 2.80 -3.92 -10.44
N GLU A 181 2.46 -2.85 -11.13
CA GLU A 181 2.60 -1.49 -10.63
C GLU A 181 1.26 -0.80 -10.71
N GLY A 182 0.88 -0.07 -9.68
CA GLY A 182 -0.37 0.67 -9.72
C GLY A 182 -0.33 1.94 -8.91
N ARG A 183 -1.31 2.79 -9.17
CA ARG A 183 -1.53 4.03 -8.44
C ARG A 183 -3.02 4.25 -8.19
N ILE A 184 -3.34 4.63 -6.96
CA ILE A 184 -4.70 4.90 -6.50
C ILE A 184 -4.79 6.36 -6.11
N ASP A 185 -5.81 7.08 -6.59
CA ASP A 185 -6.02 8.48 -6.18
C ASP A 185 -6.38 8.52 -4.69
N LYS A 186 -5.64 9.35 -3.94
CA LYS A 186 -5.83 9.50 -2.50
C LYS A 186 -7.17 10.15 -2.15
N SER A 187 -7.80 10.85 -3.11
CA SER A 187 -9.14 11.41 -2.92
C SER A 187 -10.20 10.33 -2.66
N LEU A 188 -9.93 9.07 -3.03
CA LEU A 188 -10.83 7.94 -2.75
C LEU A 188 -10.88 7.57 -1.26
N PHE A 189 -9.97 8.09 -0.43
CA PHE A 189 -9.82 7.73 0.98
C PHE A 189 -10.00 8.91 1.93
N GLU A 190 -10.57 10.04 1.48
CA GLU A 190 -10.56 11.34 2.18
C GLU A 190 -11.04 11.31 3.65
N GLU A 191 -11.92 10.39 4.02
CA GLU A 191 -12.39 10.25 5.41
C GLU A 191 -11.31 9.71 6.38
N ASP A 192 -10.31 8.97 5.89
CA ASP A 192 -9.34 8.24 6.72
C ASP A 192 -7.88 8.61 6.47
N LEU A 193 -7.62 9.29 5.35
CA LEU A 193 -6.28 9.65 4.94
C LEU A 193 -5.87 10.98 5.56
N LEU A 194 -5.72 10.97 6.88
CA LEU A 194 -5.11 12.06 7.63
C LEU A 194 -3.60 12.11 7.35
N CYS A 195 -3.02 13.31 7.42
CA CYS A 195 -1.57 13.45 7.35
C CYS A 195 -0.90 12.62 8.46
N GLY A 196 0.11 11.82 8.09
CA GLY A 196 0.80 10.94 9.03
C GLY A 196 0.03 9.69 9.41
N SER A 197 -1.13 9.42 8.77
CA SER A 197 -1.81 8.13 8.91
C SER A 197 -0.85 6.98 8.59
N THR A 198 -0.94 5.94 9.41
CA THR A 198 -0.25 4.68 9.17
C THR A 198 -1.10 3.86 8.21
N LEU A 199 -0.51 3.50 7.07
CA LEU A 199 -1.08 2.55 6.13
C LEU A 199 -0.55 1.16 6.43
N GLU A 200 -1.43 0.18 6.54
CA GLU A 200 -1.13 -1.24 6.42
C GLU A 200 -1.70 -1.76 5.10
N ALA A 201 -0.83 -2.15 4.18
CA ALA A 201 -1.19 -2.81 2.94
C ALA A 201 -1.00 -4.31 3.08
N TYR A 202 -1.95 -5.10 2.58
CA TYR A 202 -1.90 -6.56 2.57
C TYR A 202 -2.29 -7.09 1.21
N PHE A 203 -1.48 -7.99 0.69
CA PHE A 203 -1.78 -8.72 -0.52
C PHE A 203 -1.68 -10.21 -0.24
N ALA A 204 -2.61 -11.00 -0.75
CA ALA A 204 -2.59 -12.45 -0.58
C ALA A 204 -3.08 -13.18 -1.83
N ARG A 205 -2.42 -14.30 -2.13
CA ARG A 205 -2.82 -15.19 -3.22
C ARG A 205 -3.98 -16.07 -2.82
N ILE A 206 -5.13 -15.84 -3.46
CA ILE A 206 -6.35 -16.63 -3.22
C ILE A 206 -6.25 -18.03 -3.79
N THR A 207 -5.53 -18.18 -4.89
CA THR A 207 -5.47 -19.43 -5.64
C THR A 207 -4.72 -20.57 -4.91
N CYS A 208 -3.91 -20.27 -3.89
CA CYS A 208 -3.19 -21.28 -3.11
C CYS A 208 -3.33 -21.16 -1.59
N LEU A 209 -3.99 -20.11 -1.07
CA LEU A 209 -4.33 -19.89 0.35
C LEU A 209 -3.13 -19.92 1.32
N LYS A 210 -1.91 -19.67 0.83
CA LYS A 210 -0.68 -19.93 1.60
C LYS A 210 0.34 -18.80 1.59
N ASP A 211 0.18 -17.86 0.68
CA ASP A 211 1.17 -16.82 0.48
C ASP A 211 0.54 -15.44 0.45
N TRP A 212 1.14 -14.55 1.23
CA TRP A 212 0.71 -13.19 1.47
C TRP A 212 1.90 -12.30 1.76
N ILE A 213 1.72 -10.98 1.70
CA ILE A 213 2.74 -10.03 2.11
C ILE A 213 2.06 -8.81 2.71
N THR A 214 2.67 -8.23 3.73
CA THR A 214 2.25 -6.94 4.29
C THR A 214 3.35 -5.90 4.14
N VAL A 215 2.94 -4.66 3.94
CA VAL A 215 3.81 -3.49 4.01
C VAL A 215 3.12 -2.47 4.88
N ARG A 216 3.86 -1.96 5.86
CA ARG A 216 3.44 -0.84 6.68
C ARG A 216 4.16 0.42 6.21
N ASP A 217 3.42 1.49 6.01
CA ASP A 217 3.97 2.80 5.62
C ASP A 217 3.39 3.93 6.49
N THR A 218 4.12 5.04 6.57
CA THR A 218 3.61 6.30 7.11
C THR A 218 3.43 7.29 5.96
N LEU A 219 2.17 7.61 5.67
CA LEU A 219 1.84 8.39 4.48
C LEU A 219 2.33 9.84 4.60
N GLY A 220 3.10 10.26 3.60
CA GLY A 220 3.68 11.58 3.47
C GLY A 220 2.93 12.44 2.44
N GLY A 221 1.86 13.10 2.87
CA GLY A 221 1.20 14.16 2.10
C GLY A 221 1.90 15.52 2.26
N ASN A 222 1.43 16.55 1.55
CA ASN A 222 1.84 17.93 1.76
C ASN A 222 1.27 18.46 3.09
N CYS A 223 1.72 17.89 4.21
CA CYS A 223 1.30 18.23 5.57
C CYS A 223 1.66 19.67 5.98
N ASN A 224 2.49 20.34 5.16
CA ASN A 224 2.86 21.73 5.34
C ASN A 224 1.91 22.70 4.62
N ASN A 225 0.97 22.20 3.80
CA ASN A 225 -0.21 22.98 3.41
C ASN A 225 -1.28 22.84 4.50
N ILE A 226 -0.92 23.20 5.74
CA ILE A 226 -1.91 23.79 6.63
C ILE A 226 -2.33 25.06 5.89
N ILE A 227 -3.42 25.01 5.12
CA ILE A 227 -4.17 26.23 4.81
C ILE A 227 -4.40 26.82 6.20
N PRO A 228 -3.78 27.97 6.55
CA PRO A 228 -3.98 28.53 7.88
C PRO A 228 -5.48 28.66 8.03
N GLU A 229 -6.04 28.16 9.14
CA GLU A 229 -7.47 28.32 9.37
C GLU A 229 -7.84 29.79 9.10
N PRO A 230 -9.03 30.10 8.57
CA PRO A 230 -9.42 31.48 8.26
C PRO A 230 -9.15 32.44 9.42
N THR A 231 -9.25 31.96 10.67
CA THR A 231 -8.87 32.61 11.93
C THR A 231 -7.39 32.98 12.03
N ALA A 232 -6.46 32.12 11.60
CA ALA A 232 -5.03 32.41 11.56
C ALA A 232 -4.73 33.53 10.53
N LEU A 233 -5.34 33.51 9.35
CA LEU A 233 -5.26 34.61 8.37
C LEU A 233 -5.87 35.91 8.94
N LEU A 234 -6.98 35.80 9.68
CA LEU A 234 -7.65 36.91 10.35
C LEU A 234 -6.84 37.50 11.51
N LEU A 235 -5.88 36.77 12.09
CA LEU A 235 -5.00 37.25 13.17
C LEU A 235 -3.74 37.96 12.63
N PHE A 236 -3.24 37.55 11.46
CA PHE A 236 -2.13 38.25 10.80
C PHE A 236 -2.52 39.65 10.31
N GLY A 237 -3.76 39.82 9.84
CA GLY A 237 -4.29 41.12 9.40
C GLY A 237 -4.18 42.25 10.45
N PRO A 238 -4.85 42.15 11.61
CA PRO A 238 -4.81 43.16 12.65
C PRO A 238 -3.45 43.23 13.36
N GLY A 239 -2.73 42.11 13.50
CA GLY A 239 -1.40 42.09 14.11
C GLY A 239 -0.37 42.92 13.33
N ALA A 240 -0.34 42.81 12.00
CA ALA A 240 0.55 43.60 11.15
C ALA A 240 0.18 45.09 11.13
N PHE A 241 -1.12 45.42 11.17
CA PHE A 241 -1.59 46.80 11.25
C PHE A 241 -1.22 47.47 12.58
N LEU A 242 -1.34 46.76 13.71
CA LEU A 242 -0.97 47.28 15.02
C LEU A 242 0.54 47.57 15.10
N VAL A 243 1.39 46.65 14.66
CA VAL A 243 2.86 46.86 14.65
C VAL A 243 3.24 48.06 13.78
N SER A 244 2.59 48.23 12.62
CA SER A 244 2.82 49.37 11.72
C SER A 244 2.40 50.71 12.35
N PHE A 245 1.30 50.71 13.11
CA PHE A 245 0.80 51.91 13.80
C PHE A 245 1.69 52.33 14.97
N PHE A 246 2.18 51.37 15.76
CA PHE A 246 3.11 51.64 16.86
C PHE A 246 4.49 52.11 16.37
N ARG A 247 4.97 51.62 15.23
CA ARG A 247 6.24 52.07 14.64
C ARG A 247 6.18 53.53 14.17
N ARG A 248 5.05 53.97 13.60
CA ARG A 248 4.85 55.38 13.18
C ARG A 248 4.77 56.36 14.35
N LYS A 249 4.11 55.99 15.46
CA LYS A 249 4.05 56.86 16.65
C LYS A 249 5.43 57.11 17.27
N ARG A 250 6.32 56.11 17.25
CA ARG A 250 7.67 56.22 17.83
C ARG A 250 8.57 57.17 17.02
N ILE A 251 8.47 57.14 15.68
CA ILE A 251 9.23 58.07 14.80
C ILE A 251 8.76 59.51 15.00
N LEU A 252 7.46 59.75 15.17
CA LEU A 252 6.91 61.09 15.36
C LEU A 252 7.25 61.72 16.73
N GLN A 253 7.55 60.91 17.75
CA GLN A 253 8.01 61.43 19.05
C GLN A 253 9.49 61.83 19.03
N VAL A 254 10.34 61.16 18.25
CA VAL A 254 11.77 61.48 18.12
C VAL A 254 12.01 62.76 17.33
N ILE A 255 11.10 63.16 16.46
CA ILE A 255 11.21 64.41 15.67
C ILE A 255 10.78 65.65 16.48
N LYS A 256 10.15 65.48 17.65
CA LYS A 256 9.68 66.57 18.52
C LYS A 256 10.55 66.83 19.75
N SER A 257 11.64 66.10 19.90
CA SER A 257 12.68 66.30 20.94
C SER A 257 13.93 66.87 20.29
#